data_AF-A0A0F0ZSX3-F1
#
_entry.id   AF-A0A0F0ZSX3-F1
#
_cell.length_a   1.000
_cell.length_b   1.000
_cell.length_c   1.000
_cell.angle_alpha   90.00
_cell.angle_beta   90.00
_cell.angle_gamma   90.00
#
_symmetry.space_group_name_H-M   'P 1'
#
loop_
_entity.id
_entity.type
_entity.pdbx_description
1 polymer ?
#
loop_
_entity_poly.entity_id
_entity_poly.type
_entity_poly.pdbx_seq_one_letter_code
_entity_poly.pdbx_strand_id
1 'polypeptide(L)'
;MDEKANKILVELLQKASDGIDSAVAFSQAQIPDVVHQLLVWNAVSSALFQVFAIIFIILFAWSSLKAAHKVAHGPLDEFGDAMCVFWIIGGGIASLVMFIGFWFNFDWLKIWLAPKLYLLEYAASLIK
;
A
#
# COMPACT_ATOMS: atom_id res chain seq x y z
N MET A 1 5.99 -42.62 -44.71
CA MET A 1 6.53 -41.36 -44.13
C MET A 1 5.57 -40.77 -43.10
N ASP A 2 4.29 -41.16 -43.12
CA ASP A 2 3.26 -40.71 -42.17
C ASP A 2 3.43 -41.22 -40.75
N GLU A 3 3.97 -42.43 -40.57
CA GLU A 3 4.07 -43.04 -39.24
C GLU A 3 5.06 -42.34 -38.32
N LYS A 4 6.18 -41.83 -38.86
CA LYS A 4 7.13 -40.99 -38.09
C LYS A 4 6.55 -39.61 -37.77
N ALA A 5 5.81 -39.01 -38.70
CA ALA A 5 5.16 -37.72 -38.49
C ALA A 5 4.04 -37.82 -37.42
N ASN A 6 3.21 -38.87 -37.47
CA ASN A 6 2.22 -39.16 -36.44
C ASN A 6 2.88 -39.41 -35.07
N LYS A 7 3.99 -40.14 -35.03
CA LYS A 7 4.73 -40.38 -33.78
C LYS A 7 5.26 -39.07 -33.17
N ILE A 8 5.80 -38.18 -33.99
CA ILE A 8 6.28 -36.85 -33.55
C ILE A 8 5.11 -35.98 -33.08
N LEU A 9 3.98 -35.98 -33.77
CA LEU A 9 2.78 -35.25 -33.35
C LEU A 9 2.25 -35.74 -32.01
N VAL A 10 2.20 -37.06 -31.80
CA VAL A 10 1.81 -37.66 -30.53
C VAL A 10 2.79 -37.29 -29.42
N GLU A 11 4.10 -37.30 -29.69
CA GLU A 11 5.12 -36.93 -28.71
C GLU A 11 5.07 -35.43 -28.35
N LEU A 12 4.79 -34.56 -29.32
CA LEU A 12 4.60 -33.11 -29.09
C LEU A 12 3.30 -32.84 -28.32
N LEU A 13 2.22 -33.55 -28.63
CA LEU A 13 0.96 -33.45 -27.87
C LEU A 13 1.15 -33.94 -26.44
N GLN A 14 1.89 -35.02 -26.23
CA GLN A 14 2.19 -35.54 -24.89
C GLN A 14 3.05 -34.55 -24.11
N LYS A 15 4.13 -34.03 -24.69
CA LYS A 15 4.96 -32.99 -24.07
C LYS A 15 4.19 -31.70 -23.79
N ALA A 16 3.26 -31.32 -24.67
CA ALA A 16 2.39 -30.17 -24.44
C ALA A 16 1.41 -30.44 -23.29
N SER A 17 0.81 -31.63 -23.21
CA SER A 17 -0.06 -32.04 -22.11
C SER A 17 0.68 -32.06 -20.77
N ASP A 18 1.85 -32.70 -20.74
CA ASP A 18 2.70 -32.78 -19.55
C ASP A 18 3.20 -31.39 -19.13
N GLY A 19 3.47 -30.51 -20.11
CA GLY A 19 3.82 -29.11 -19.89
C GLY A 19 2.65 -28.29 -19.32
N ILE A 20 1.42 -28.53 -19.79
CA ILE A 20 0.20 -27.93 -19.24
C ILE A 20 -0.01 -28.38 -17.79
N ASP A 21 0.08 -29.68 -17.52
CA ASP A 21 -0.06 -30.22 -16.16
C ASP A 21 1.01 -29.67 -15.22
N SER A 22 2.24 -29.52 -15.71
CA SER A 22 3.35 -28.91 -14.98
C SER A 22 3.11 -27.43 -14.69
N ALA A 23 2.58 -26.67 -15.66
CA ALA A 23 2.23 -25.26 -15.48
C ALA A 23 1.07 -25.08 -14.50
N VAL A 24 0.07 -25.97 -14.52
CA VAL A 24 -1.03 -25.99 -13.56
C VAL A 24 -0.53 -26.30 -12.16
N ALA A 25 0.33 -27.32 -12.01
CA ALA A 25 0.94 -27.67 -10.72
C ALA A 25 1.81 -26.53 -10.16
N PHE A 26 2.59 -25.87 -11.02
CA PHE A 26 3.38 -24.68 -10.67
C PHE A 26 2.49 -23.52 -10.22
N SER A 27 1.43 -23.23 -10.97
CA SER A 27 0.45 -22.19 -10.65
C SER A 27 -0.25 -22.46 -9.32
N GLN A 28 -0.69 -23.70 -9.09
CA GLN A 28 -1.30 -24.11 -7.82
C GLN A 28 -0.34 -24.01 -6.63
N ALA A 29 0.96 -24.25 -6.84
CA ALA A 29 1.98 -24.12 -5.80
C ALA A 29 2.35 -22.66 -5.50
N GLN A 30 2.36 -21.78 -6.50
CA GLN A 30 2.83 -20.39 -6.35
C GLN A 30 1.73 -19.36 -6.11
N ILE A 31 0.51 -19.57 -6.61
CA ILE A 31 -0.62 -18.66 -6.37
C ILE A 31 -0.82 -18.40 -4.88
N PRO A 32 -0.82 -19.40 -3.97
CA PRO A 32 -1.03 -19.15 -2.55
C PRO A 32 0.05 -18.24 -1.95
N ASP A 33 1.30 -18.44 -2.34
CA ASP A 33 2.43 -17.65 -1.84
C ASP A 33 2.40 -16.21 -2.37
N VAL A 34 2.17 -16.03 -3.68
CA VAL A 34 2.05 -14.70 -4.29
C VAL A 34 0.87 -13.92 -3.71
N VAL A 35 -0.25 -14.58 -3.47
CA VAL A 35 -1.43 -13.99 -2.81
C VAL A 35 -1.09 -13.57 -1.38
N HIS A 36 -0.36 -14.41 -0.64
CA HIS A 36 0.06 -14.07 0.71
C HIS A 36 1.03 -12.88 0.72
N GLN A 37 2.03 -12.86 -0.17
CA GLN A 37 2.95 -11.75 -0.33
C GLN A 37 2.21 -10.44 -0.69
N LEU A 38 1.23 -10.51 -1.58
CA LEU A 38 0.40 -9.35 -1.95
C LEU A 38 -0.45 -8.83 -0.78
N LEU A 39 -1.04 -9.73 0.01
CA LEU A 39 -1.77 -9.36 1.22
C LEU A 39 -0.85 -8.70 2.25
N VAL A 40 0.31 -9.29 2.51
CA VAL A 40 1.29 -8.74 3.47
C VAL A 40 1.81 -7.38 2.98
N TRP A 41 2.13 -7.25 1.69
CA TRP A 41 2.59 -5.99 1.11
C TRP A 41 1.56 -4.88 1.26
N ASN A 42 0.31 -5.13 0.89
CA ASN A 42 -0.76 -4.13 1.02
C ASN A 42 -1.06 -3.79 2.49
N ALA A 43 -1.04 -4.78 3.38
CA ALA A 43 -1.22 -4.55 4.81
C ALA A 43 -0.07 -3.72 5.41
N VAL A 44 1.19 -4.06 5.08
CA VAL A 44 2.35 -3.34 5.61
C VAL A 44 2.42 -1.93 5.02
N SER A 45 2.18 -1.76 3.73
CA SER A 45 2.18 -0.45 3.07
C SER A 45 1.15 0.49 3.68
N SER A 46 -0.09 0.00 3.90
CA SER A 46 -1.15 0.80 4.50
C SER A 46 -0.90 1.11 5.98
N ALA A 47 -0.42 0.12 6.75
CA ALA A 47 -0.03 0.33 8.14
C ALA A 47 1.12 1.34 8.29
N LEU A 48 2.13 1.28 7.42
CA LEU A 48 3.27 2.20 7.44
C LEU A 48 2.82 3.64 7.15
N PHE A 49 1.93 3.83 6.17
CA PHE A 49 1.35 5.14 5.88
C PHE A 49 0.59 5.71 7.08
N GLN A 50 -0.22 4.90 7.77
CA GLN A 50 -0.93 5.34 8.97
C GLN A 50 0.01 5.71 10.12
N VAL A 51 1.04 4.91 10.39
CA VAL A 51 2.05 5.21 11.41
C VAL A 51 2.77 6.52 11.08
N PHE A 52 3.15 6.71 9.81
CA PHE A 52 3.79 7.94 9.36
C PHE A 52 2.86 9.15 9.51
N ALA A 53 1.59 9.02 9.13
CA ALA A 53 0.60 10.07 9.28
C ALA A 53 0.40 10.46 10.76
N ILE A 54 0.32 9.49 11.68
CA ILE A 54 0.21 9.74 13.12
C ILE A 54 1.45 10.49 13.64
N ILE A 55 2.65 10.01 13.30
CA ILE A 55 3.91 10.65 13.73
C ILE A 55 3.96 12.09 13.19
N PHE A 56 3.61 12.30 11.93
CA PHE A 56 3.61 13.63 11.31
C PHE A 56 2.64 14.58 12.03
N ILE A 57 1.43 14.13 12.34
CA ILE A 57 0.42 14.93 13.07
C ILE A 57 0.93 15.28 14.48
N ILE A 58 1.53 14.33 15.21
CA ILE A 58 2.08 14.56 16.55
C ILE A 58 3.24 15.56 16.50
N LEU A 59 4.18 15.38 15.58
CA LEU A 59 5.32 16.28 15.42
C LEU A 59 4.86 17.69 15.02
N PHE A 60 3.88 17.79 14.13
CA PHE A 60 3.30 19.06 13.74
C PHE A 60 2.62 19.76 14.93
N ALA A 61 1.79 19.05 15.69
CA ALA A 61 1.14 19.59 16.88
C ALA A 61 2.16 20.03 17.95
N TRP A 62 3.22 19.25 18.17
CA TRP A 62 4.27 19.61 19.11
C TRP A 62 5.06 20.85 18.65
N SER A 63 5.40 20.91 17.36
CA SER A 63 6.09 22.05 16.75
C SER A 63 5.25 23.32 16.80
N SER A 64 3.94 23.23 16.51
CA SER A 64 3.03 24.38 16.54
C SER A 64 2.79 24.91 17.95
N LEU A 65 2.69 24.04 18.97
CA LEU A 65 2.64 24.46 20.37
C LEU A 65 3.93 25.17 20.81
N LYS A 66 5.09 24.67 20.40
CA LYS A 66 6.39 25.31 20.68
C LYS A 66 6.53 26.66 19.97
N ALA A 67 6.05 26.77 18.74
CA ALA A 67 6.02 28.02 17.99
C ALA A 67 5.08 29.03 18.65
N ALA A 68 3.85 28.64 19.02
CA ALA A 68 2.89 29.49 19.72
C ALA A 68 3.44 29.98 21.08
N HIS A 69 4.11 29.12 21.84
CA HIS A 69 4.75 29.51 23.10
C HIS A 69 5.87 30.54 22.88
N LYS A 70 6.68 30.39 21.83
CA LYS A 70 7.73 31.36 21.48
C LYS A 70 7.15 32.72 21.09
N VAL A 71 6.08 32.75 20.30
CA VAL A 71 5.40 34.00 19.91
C VAL A 71 4.78 34.69 21.14
N ALA A 72 4.25 33.93 22.10
CA ALA A 72 3.60 34.49 23.30
C ALA A 72 4.57 35.10 24.34
N HIS A 73 5.81 34.60 24.45
CA HIS A 73 6.77 35.00 25.51
C HIS A 73 8.13 35.51 24.97
N GLY A 74 8.34 35.49 23.66
CA GLY A 74 9.59 35.92 23.02
C GLY A 74 9.60 37.40 22.63
N PRO A 75 10.78 37.96 22.30
CA PRO A 75 10.86 39.28 21.69
C PRO A 75 10.15 39.27 20.33
N LEU A 76 9.34 40.30 20.07
CA LEU A 76 8.61 40.49 18.80
C LEU A 76 9.62 40.74 17.67
N ASP A 77 9.92 39.70 16.90
CA ASP A 77 10.66 39.78 15.65
C ASP A 77 9.67 39.58 14.49
N GLU A 78 9.40 40.64 13.73
CA GLU A 78 8.40 40.64 12.64
C GLU A 78 8.67 39.54 11.60
N PHE A 79 9.95 39.20 11.36
CA PHE A 79 10.32 38.16 10.41
C PHE A 79 10.06 36.76 10.99
N GLY A 80 10.35 36.54 12.27
CA GLY A 80 10.10 35.28 12.97
C GLY A 80 8.62 34.95 13.13
N ASP A 81 7.79 35.96 13.41
CA ASP A 81 6.34 35.79 13.56
C ASP A 81 5.67 35.46 12.22
N ALA A 82 6.06 36.12 11.13
CA ALA A 82 5.55 35.81 9.79
C ALA A 82 5.87 34.36 9.37
N MET A 83 7.08 33.87 9.66
CA MET A 83 7.48 32.49 9.38
C MET A 83 6.72 31.47 10.25
N CYS A 84 6.43 31.80 11.52
CA CYS A 84 5.60 30.97 12.39
C CYS A 84 4.15 30.86 11.88
N VAL A 85 3.56 31.97 11.44
CA VAL A 85 2.21 31.98 10.86
C VAL A 85 2.17 31.16 9.57
N PHE A 86 3.17 31.30 8.69
CA PHE A 86 3.28 30.49 7.48
C PHE A 86 3.41 28.99 7.78
N TRP A 87 4.20 28.63 8.80
CA TRP A 87 4.34 27.24 9.26
C TRP A 87 3.03 26.66 9.82
N ILE A 88 2.29 27.43 10.61
CA ILE A 88 1.00 27.00 11.17
C ILE A 88 -0.06 26.83 10.08
N ILE A 89 -0.15 27.77 9.13
CA ILE A 89 -1.14 27.71 8.04
C ILE A 89 -0.76 26.57 7.07
N GLY A 90 0.47 26.56 6.57
CA GLY A 90 0.94 25.56 5.61
C GLY A 90 0.97 24.14 6.19
N GLY A 91 1.48 24.00 7.41
CA GLY A 91 1.46 22.73 8.13
C GLY A 91 0.05 22.32 8.57
N GLY A 92 -0.84 23.28 8.86
CA GLY A 92 -2.24 23.03 9.14
C GLY A 92 -2.95 22.37 7.95
N ILE A 93 -2.76 22.91 6.75
CA ILE A 93 -3.28 22.33 5.51
C ILE A 93 -2.70 20.93 5.27
N ALA A 94 -1.37 20.77 5.41
CA ALA A 94 -0.72 19.47 5.24
C ALA A 94 -1.23 18.42 6.26
N SER A 95 -1.46 18.82 7.51
CA SER A 95 -1.99 17.95 8.56
C SER A 95 -3.43 17.53 8.28
N LEU A 96 -4.25 18.41 7.71
CA LEU A 96 -5.61 18.10 7.26
C LEU A 96 -5.61 17.07 6.13
N VAL A 97 -4.74 17.23 5.13
CA VAL A 97 -4.60 16.26 4.03
C VAL A 97 -4.18 14.89 4.57
N MET A 98 -3.18 14.86 5.47
CA MET A 98 -2.73 13.63 6.10
C MET A 98 -3.81 12.98 6.97
N PHE A 99 -4.60 13.78 7.69
CA PHE A 99 -5.72 13.29 8.50
C PHE A 99 -6.81 12.67 7.64
N ILE A 100 -7.16 13.31 6.51
CA ILE A 100 -8.10 12.73 5.55
C ILE A 100 -7.55 11.41 5.00
N GLY A 101 -6.29 11.40 4.56
CA GLY A 101 -5.63 10.19 4.05
C GLY A 101 -5.61 9.04 5.08
N PHE A 102 -5.41 9.36 6.36
CA PHE A 102 -5.46 8.38 7.45
C PHE A 102 -6.80 7.64 7.52
N TRP A 103 -7.92 8.36 7.36
CA TRP A 103 -9.27 7.79 7.41
C TRP A 103 -9.61 6.89 6.23
N PHE A 104 -8.93 7.06 5.09
CA PHE A 104 -9.16 6.26 3.89
C PHE A 104 -8.20 5.06 3.75
N ASN A 105 -7.20 4.92 4.62
CA ASN A 105 -6.11 3.95 4.46
C ASN A 105 -6.16 2.80 5.51
N PHE A 106 -7.32 2.14 5.63
CA PHE A 106 -7.53 1.04 6.59
C PHE A 106 -7.38 -0.37 5.98
N ASP A 107 -6.65 -0.51 4.88
CA ASP A 107 -6.54 -1.79 4.17
C ASP A 107 -5.86 -2.87 5.01
N TRP A 108 -4.88 -2.52 5.84
CA TRP A 108 -4.28 -3.45 6.80
C TRP A 108 -5.31 -4.06 7.76
N LEU A 109 -6.28 -3.27 8.22
CA LEU A 109 -7.34 -3.72 9.13
C LEU A 109 -8.32 -4.64 8.40
N LYS A 110 -8.66 -4.31 7.14
CA LYS A 110 -9.48 -5.17 6.28
C LYS A 110 -8.79 -6.51 6.03
N ILE A 111 -7.49 -6.49 5.74
CA ILE A 111 -6.69 -7.69 5.49
C ILE A 111 -6.58 -8.55 6.75
N TRP A 112 -6.46 -7.94 7.93
CA TRP A 112 -6.43 -8.67 9.20
C TRP A 112 -7.77 -9.32 9.52
N LEU A 113 -8.90 -8.62 9.30
CA LEU A 113 -10.24 -9.11 9.66
C LEU A 113 -10.82 -10.09 8.63
N ALA A 114 -10.61 -9.84 7.34
CA ALA A 114 -11.22 -10.59 6.24
C ALA A 114 -10.32 -10.64 4.98
N PRO A 115 -9.21 -11.41 5.01
CA PRO A 115 -8.23 -11.44 3.93
C PRO A 115 -8.82 -11.96 2.59
N LYS A 116 -9.75 -12.92 2.64
CA LYS A 116 -10.40 -13.46 1.43
C LYS A 116 -11.32 -12.43 0.75
N LEU A 117 -12.02 -11.61 1.54
CA LEU A 117 -12.90 -10.56 1.01
C LEU A 117 -12.06 -9.47 0.33
N TYR A 118 -10.95 -9.08 0.96
CA TYR A 118 -10.01 -8.11 0.38
C TYR A 118 -9.49 -8.56 -0.99
N LEU A 119 -9.15 -9.84 -1.17
CA LEU A 119 -8.70 -10.35 -2.46
C LEU A 119 -9.76 -10.24 -3.56
N LEU A 120 -11.04 -10.44 -3.22
CA LEU A 120 -12.13 -10.29 -4.18
C LEU A 120 -12.33 -8.82 -4.56
N GLU A 121 -12.27 -7.90 -3.60
CA GLU A 121 -12.31 -6.46 -3.88
C GLU A 121 -11.13 -6.01 -4.74
N TYR A 122 -9.92 -6.48 -4.41
CA TYR A 122 -8.71 -6.21 -5.18
C TYR A 122 -8.82 -6.74 -6.61
N ALA A 123 -9.25 -7.99 -6.79
CA ALA A 123 -9.47 -8.57 -8.11
C ALA A 123 -10.53 -7.80 -8.91
N ALA A 124 -11.63 -7.40 -8.29
CA ALA A 124 -12.66 -6.58 -8.93
C ALA A 124 -12.14 -5.19 -9.33
N SER A 125 -11.24 -4.61 -8.53
CA SER A 125 -10.61 -3.32 -8.84
C SER A 125 -9.60 -3.42 -10.00
N LEU A 126 -8.96 -4.58 -10.17
CA LEU A 126 -8.00 -4.83 -11.25
C LEU A 126 -8.66 -5.03 -12.62
N ILE A 127 -9.93 -5.49 -12.63
CA ILE A 127 -10.70 -5.75 -13.85
C ILE A 127 -11.37 -4.47 -14.39
N LYS A 128 -11.48 -3.43 -13.56
CA LYS A 128 -12.01 -2.12 -13.94
C LYS A 128 -11.01 -1.30 -14.76
#